data_AF-A0AAV2VVJ2-F1
#
_entry.id   AF-A0AAV2VVJ2-F1
#
_cell.length_a   1.000
_cell.length_b   1.000
_cell.length_c   1.000
_cell.angle_alpha   90.00
_cell.angle_beta   90.00
_cell.angle_gamma   90.00
#
_symmetry.space_group_name_H-M   'P 1'
#
loop_
_entity.id
_entity.type
_entity.pdbx_description
1 polymer ?
#
loop_
_entity_poly.entity_id
_entity_poly.type
_entity_poly.pdbx_seq_one_letter_code
_entity_poly.pdbx_strand_id
1 'polypeptide(L)'
;MKLNVVIPVSVLTLTPIIAVGASESDVNATVPILDTQQTHIIGTNDVVSYDVKSLEGGEAAVFQGDIVLGNAKDVQNLGVQPMRFANEGEVTGYASWSGHAKWPNGVVPYTIASNIPAHDVASIKEGMRWIENVSNVRFVERSNQTGYVRIIRDRGCYSSVGYTGRAQNLSIGQGCGTPGIVAHEFLHALGFWHEQSRADRDQYVNIHWNNIEQGKEHNFRKKGAVTTSIGPYDVRSIMHYSYRSFSINGQPTITSKDTSVPNNQLGQRQRLTEHDIAALQETYGGGGTTPPNPGGPEPINETLTNVGVERGAWHHHVQEIGSGYKKLTITTSGGSGDVDLYVRKGSQPTLSQHDCRPWRNGNAESCVIDNPGAGKWHIGINGYRASAGVTVTIKAE
;
A
#
# COMPACT_ATOMS: atom_id res chain seq x y z
N MET A 1 -12.35 -61.70 29.68
CA MET A 1 -11.77 -61.29 28.38
C MET A 1 -12.14 -59.84 28.13
N LYS A 2 -11.18 -58.91 28.26
CA LYS A 2 -11.40 -57.47 28.02
C LYS A 2 -11.11 -57.18 26.55
N LEU A 3 -12.09 -56.61 25.83
CA LEU A 3 -11.94 -56.16 24.45
C LEU A 3 -11.19 -54.82 24.45
N ASN A 4 -10.03 -54.77 23.79
CA ASN A 4 -9.34 -53.51 23.48
C ASN A 4 -9.94 -52.92 22.20
N VAL A 5 -10.64 -51.79 22.32
CA VAL A 5 -11.05 -50.97 21.17
C VAL A 5 -9.96 -49.91 20.96
N VAL A 6 -9.25 -50.00 19.84
CA VAL A 6 -8.32 -48.96 19.39
C VAL A 6 -9.11 -47.97 18.55
N ILE A 7 -9.25 -46.73 19.03
CA ILE A 7 -9.86 -45.62 18.29
C ILE A 7 -8.73 -44.91 17.54
N PRO A 8 -8.81 -44.75 16.20
CA PRO A 8 -7.80 -43.98 15.47
C PRO A 8 -7.98 -42.49 15.76
N VAL A 9 -6.90 -41.84 16.19
CA VAL A 9 -6.83 -40.38 16.35
C VAL A 9 -6.73 -39.78 14.95
N SER A 10 -7.84 -39.29 14.42
CA SER A 10 -7.84 -38.45 13.22
C SER A 10 -7.11 -37.15 13.55
N VAL A 11 -5.94 -36.95 12.95
CA VAL A 11 -5.25 -35.66 12.94
C VAL A 11 -6.15 -34.69 12.19
N LEU A 12 -6.83 -33.80 12.92
CA LEU A 12 -7.49 -32.64 12.33
C LEU A 12 -6.38 -31.77 11.72
N THR A 13 -6.22 -31.86 10.41
CA THR A 13 -5.49 -30.84 9.66
C THR A 13 -6.31 -29.56 9.79
N LEU A 14 -5.84 -28.62 10.63
CA LEU A 14 -6.31 -27.25 10.63
C LEU A 14 -6.05 -26.70 9.22
N THR A 15 -7.10 -26.67 8.40
CA THR A 15 -7.12 -25.82 7.22
C THR A 15 -6.82 -24.41 7.70
N PRO A 16 -5.87 -23.69 7.06
CA PRO A 16 -5.64 -22.30 7.39
C PRO A 16 -6.97 -21.57 7.24
N ILE A 17 -7.40 -20.90 8.31
CA ILE A 17 -8.53 -20.00 8.28
C ILE A 17 -8.17 -18.96 7.21
N ILE A 18 -8.79 -19.09 6.03
CA ILE A 18 -8.80 -18.03 5.03
C ILE A 18 -9.32 -16.83 5.79
N ALA A 19 -8.51 -15.79 5.95
CA ALA A 19 -8.91 -14.54 6.58
C ALA A 19 -10.15 -14.03 5.83
N VAL A 20 -11.32 -14.31 6.40
CA VAL A 20 -12.58 -13.68 6.04
C VAL A 20 -12.34 -12.20 6.27
N GLY A 21 -12.59 -11.36 5.25
CA GLY A 21 -12.27 -9.94 5.27
C GLY A 21 -12.72 -9.31 6.59
N ALA A 22 -11.77 -8.74 7.33
CA ALA A 22 -12.07 -8.02 8.55
C ALA A 22 -12.91 -6.80 8.17
N SER A 23 -14.15 -6.72 8.65
CA SER A 23 -15.04 -5.60 8.37
C SER A 23 -14.89 -4.49 9.40
N GLU A 24 -15.22 -3.26 9.04
CA GLU A 24 -15.15 -2.13 9.99
C GLU A 24 -15.97 -2.36 11.24
N SER A 25 -17.13 -3.01 11.13
CA SER A 25 -17.92 -3.38 12.28
C SER A 25 -17.24 -4.43 13.16
N ASP A 26 -16.50 -5.39 12.59
CA ASP A 26 -15.85 -6.44 13.36
C ASP A 26 -14.62 -5.92 14.10
N VAL A 27 -13.80 -5.12 13.42
CA VAL A 27 -12.55 -4.61 14.01
C VAL A 27 -12.80 -3.51 15.03
N ASN A 28 -13.92 -2.76 14.88
CA ASN A 28 -14.31 -1.68 15.79
C ASN A 28 -15.46 -2.04 16.75
N ALA A 29 -15.95 -3.28 16.76
CA ALA A 29 -17.05 -3.73 17.63
C ALA A 29 -16.80 -3.48 19.12
N THR A 30 -15.53 -3.46 19.53
CA THR A 30 -15.12 -3.32 20.94
C THR A 30 -15.11 -1.88 21.44
N VAL A 31 -15.35 -0.89 20.56
CA VAL A 31 -15.37 0.53 20.91
C VAL A 31 -16.82 0.94 21.23
N PRO A 32 -17.17 1.23 22.50
CA PRO A 32 -18.53 1.61 22.85
C PRO A 32 -18.95 2.91 22.16
N ILE A 33 -20.17 2.91 21.60
CA ILE A 33 -20.83 4.13 21.14
C ILE A 33 -21.47 4.80 22.36
N LEU A 34 -21.08 6.04 22.63
CA LEU A 34 -21.62 6.85 23.72
C LEU A 34 -22.94 7.52 23.31
N ASP A 35 -23.01 8.00 22.08
CA ASP A 35 -24.16 8.69 21.51
C ASP A 35 -24.11 8.62 19.97
N THR A 36 -25.21 8.89 19.28
CA THR A 36 -25.24 9.10 17.83
C THR A 36 -25.83 10.47 17.55
N GLN A 37 -25.02 11.37 16.99
CA GLN A 37 -25.36 12.78 16.79
C GLN A 37 -25.43 13.13 15.31
N GLN A 38 -25.98 14.32 15.04
CA GLN A 38 -26.01 14.91 13.70
C GLN A 38 -25.50 16.33 13.74
N THR A 39 -24.78 16.71 12.69
CA THR A 39 -24.34 18.10 12.49
C THR A 39 -24.43 18.48 11.02
N HIS A 40 -24.34 19.78 10.74
CA HIS A 40 -24.37 20.31 9.39
C HIS A 40 -23.01 20.20 8.71
N ILE A 41 -23.04 20.02 7.40
CA ILE A 41 -21.87 20.27 6.56
C ILE A 41 -21.80 21.78 6.31
N ILE A 42 -20.71 22.41 6.72
CA ILE A 42 -20.56 23.87 6.63
C ILE A 42 -20.76 24.30 5.17
N GLY A 43 -21.46 25.41 4.92
CA GLY A 43 -21.68 25.90 3.55
C GLY A 43 -22.62 25.04 2.69
N THR A 44 -23.29 24.02 3.24
CA THR A 44 -24.40 23.31 2.58
C THR A 44 -25.60 23.15 3.51
N ASN A 45 -26.73 22.69 2.97
CA ASN A 45 -27.91 22.32 3.77
C ASN A 45 -27.90 20.84 4.19
N ASP A 46 -26.82 20.12 3.87
CA ASP A 46 -26.72 18.69 4.16
C ASP A 46 -26.35 18.44 5.62
N VAL A 47 -26.82 17.30 6.13
CA VAL A 47 -26.49 16.83 7.47
C VAL A 47 -25.66 15.55 7.39
N VAL A 48 -24.75 15.41 8.35
CA VAL A 48 -23.98 14.19 8.57
C VAL A 48 -24.29 13.65 9.96
N SER A 49 -24.61 12.36 10.03
CA SER A 49 -24.79 11.64 11.29
C SER A 49 -23.53 10.86 11.60
N TYR A 50 -23.10 10.85 12.85
CA TYR A 50 -21.88 10.21 13.31
C TYR A 50 -22.08 9.63 14.72
N ASP A 51 -21.29 8.61 15.06
CA ASP A 51 -21.23 8.03 16.40
C ASP A 51 -20.22 8.81 17.26
N VAL A 52 -20.55 9.12 18.50
CA VAL A 52 -19.62 9.63 19.50
C VAL A 52 -18.94 8.45 20.17
N LYS A 53 -17.62 8.36 20.09
CA LYS A 53 -16.82 7.29 20.71
C LYS A 53 -15.72 7.89 21.61
N SER A 54 -15.43 7.22 22.72
CA SER A 54 -14.28 7.57 23.58
C SER A 54 -13.01 6.93 23.03
N LEU A 55 -12.18 7.73 22.37
CA LEU A 55 -10.89 7.32 21.79
C LEU A 55 -9.72 7.98 22.52
N GLU A 56 -8.49 7.61 22.18
CA GLU A 56 -7.29 8.26 22.67
C GLU A 56 -7.29 9.74 22.22
N GLY A 57 -7.35 10.65 23.19
CA GLY A 57 -7.50 12.08 22.97
C GLY A 57 -8.89 12.64 23.32
N GLY A 58 -9.85 11.79 23.72
CA GLY A 58 -11.17 12.18 24.22
C GLY A 58 -12.33 11.69 23.36
N GLU A 59 -13.49 12.32 23.51
CA GLU A 59 -14.67 12.02 22.70
C GLU A 59 -14.47 12.48 21.25
N ALA A 60 -14.58 11.53 20.32
CA ALA A 60 -14.41 11.74 18.91
C ALA A 60 -15.72 11.49 18.16
N ALA A 61 -15.97 12.30 17.13
CA ALA A 61 -17.01 12.08 16.14
C ALA A 61 -16.49 11.06 15.12
N VAL A 62 -17.06 9.85 15.13
CA VAL A 62 -16.69 8.74 14.26
C VAL A 62 -17.79 8.47 13.26
N PHE A 63 -17.46 8.61 12.00
CA PHE A 63 -18.33 8.34 10.87
C PHE A 63 -17.99 6.98 10.28
N GLN A 64 -18.99 6.24 9.79
CA GLN A 64 -18.75 4.99 9.05
C GLN A 64 -17.93 3.93 9.81
N GLY A 65 -17.92 4.00 11.14
CA GLY A 65 -17.28 3.01 12.00
C GLY A 65 -15.84 3.33 12.39
N ASP A 66 -15.05 3.91 11.49
CA ASP A 66 -13.58 4.03 11.54
C ASP A 66 -13.04 5.40 11.08
N ILE A 67 -13.89 6.32 10.59
CA ILE A 67 -13.45 7.63 10.12
C ILE A 67 -13.61 8.67 11.24
N VAL A 68 -12.50 9.22 11.72
CA VAL A 68 -12.51 10.26 12.74
C VAL A 68 -12.64 11.64 12.08
N LEU A 69 -13.81 12.27 12.26
CA LEU A 69 -14.11 13.63 11.79
C LEU A 69 -13.47 14.71 12.67
N GLY A 70 -13.16 14.39 13.92
CA GLY A 70 -12.56 15.30 14.90
C GLY A 70 -13.10 15.07 16.30
N ASN A 71 -12.82 16.02 17.20
CA ASN A 71 -13.42 16.02 18.54
C ASN A 71 -14.95 16.19 18.42
N ALA A 72 -15.72 15.40 19.17
CA ALA A 72 -17.17 15.36 19.07
C ALA A 72 -17.82 16.73 19.35
N LYS A 73 -17.35 17.44 20.37
CA LYS A 73 -17.87 18.77 20.74
C LYS A 73 -17.56 19.81 19.67
N ASP A 74 -16.36 19.79 19.11
CA ASP A 74 -15.98 20.70 18.03
C ASP A 74 -16.82 20.44 16.77
N VAL A 75 -16.99 19.17 16.39
CA VAL A 75 -17.82 18.77 15.24
C VAL A 75 -19.29 19.16 15.43
N GLN A 76 -19.82 19.03 16.65
CA GLN A 76 -21.18 19.43 16.96
C GLN A 76 -21.36 20.96 16.91
N ASN A 77 -20.37 21.74 17.38
CA ASN A 77 -20.48 23.19 17.45
C ASN A 77 -20.16 23.89 16.13
N LEU A 78 -19.16 23.40 15.40
CA LEU A 78 -18.64 24.05 14.20
C LEU A 78 -19.24 23.48 12.93
N GLY A 79 -19.78 22.26 12.98
CA GLY A 79 -20.11 21.49 11.79
C GLY A 79 -18.88 20.79 11.21
N VAL A 80 -19.10 20.06 10.13
CA VAL A 80 -18.04 19.40 9.37
C VAL A 80 -17.71 20.23 8.15
N GLN A 81 -16.43 20.53 7.93
CA GLN A 81 -16.02 21.30 6.75
C GLN A 81 -16.46 20.61 5.45
N PRO A 82 -17.10 21.34 4.51
CA PRO A 82 -17.45 20.82 3.20
C PRO A 82 -16.17 20.57 2.44
N MET A 83 -16.15 19.49 1.68
CA MET A 83 -15.01 19.11 0.88
C MET A 83 -15.11 19.84 -0.47
N ARG A 84 -14.89 21.16 -0.49
CA ARG A 84 -14.87 21.99 -1.71
C ARG A 84 -13.48 22.60 -1.93
N PHE A 85 -12.93 22.41 -3.14
CA PHE A 85 -11.87 23.27 -3.66
C PHE A 85 -12.50 24.52 -4.30
N ALA A 86 -11.75 25.62 -4.27
CA ALA A 86 -12.18 26.92 -4.75
C ALA A 86 -12.49 26.94 -6.26
N ASN A 87 -13.52 27.73 -6.57
CA ASN A 87 -13.95 28.30 -7.86
C ASN A 87 -14.77 27.45 -8.83
N GLU A 88 -15.92 28.02 -9.16
CA GLU A 88 -16.81 27.64 -10.26
C GLU A 88 -16.09 27.87 -11.60
N GLY A 89 -16.00 26.81 -12.39
CA GLY A 89 -15.51 26.86 -13.77
C GLY A 89 -14.30 25.95 -13.99
N GLU A 90 -14.47 24.98 -14.88
CA GLU A 90 -13.44 24.07 -15.40
C GLU A 90 -13.11 22.84 -14.52
N VAL A 91 -13.87 21.77 -14.75
CA VAL A 91 -13.67 20.43 -14.18
C VAL A 91 -12.47 19.76 -14.86
N THR A 92 -11.37 19.59 -14.14
CA THR A 92 -10.31 18.62 -14.45
C THR A 92 -9.86 17.88 -13.18
N GLY A 93 -10.12 16.57 -13.14
CA GLY A 93 -9.53 15.52 -12.30
C GLY A 93 -9.21 15.83 -10.84
N TYR A 94 -10.10 15.44 -9.91
CA TYR A 94 -9.77 15.45 -8.48
C TYR A 94 -10.25 14.19 -7.78
N ALA A 95 -9.44 13.76 -6.83
CA ALA A 95 -9.45 12.42 -6.33
C ALA A 95 -10.65 12.02 -5.48
N SER A 96 -10.85 10.69 -5.43
CA SER A 96 -11.56 9.94 -4.40
C SER A 96 -10.99 10.39 -3.08
N TRP A 97 -11.72 11.37 -2.56
CA TRP A 97 -11.68 11.86 -1.22
C TRP A 97 -10.43 12.69 -0.83
N SER A 98 -10.72 13.92 -0.38
CA SER A 98 -9.85 14.74 0.44
C SER A 98 -10.77 15.80 1.07
N GLY A 99 -11.32 15.52 2.25
CA GLY A 99 -11.98 16.57 3.06
C GLY A 99 -10.99 17.49 3.75
N HIS A 100 -9.73 17.06 3.77
CA HIS A 100 -8.58 17.83 4.13
C HIS A 100 -7.55 17.71 3.00
N ALA A 101 -6.63 18.68 2.89
CA ALA A 101 -5.69 18.76 1.76
C ALA A 101 -4.98 17.43 1.50
N LYS A 102 -4.52 17.22 0.25
CA LYS A 102 -3.52 16.17 -0.01
C LYS A 102 -2.31 16.40 0.90
N TRP A 103 -1.64 15.33 1.31
CA TRP A 103 -0.36 15.48 1.99
C TRP A 103 0.61 16.25 1.10
N PRO A 104 1.25 17.33 1.59
CA PRO A 104 2.16 18.13 0.79
C PRO A 104 3.24 17.26 0.15
N ASN A 105 3.38 17.35 -1.18
CA ASN A 105 4.31 16.56 -1.99
C ASN A 105 4.15 15.03 -1.87
N GLY A 106 2.99 14.54 -1.40
CA GLY A 106 2.78 13.11 -1.14
C GLY A 106 3.60 12.57 0.04
N VAL A 107 4.20 13.43 0.86
CA VAL A 107 5.02 13.00 2.01
C VAL A 107 4.14 12.95 3.25
N VAL A 108 4.11 11.79 3.90
CA VAL A 108 3.38 11.54 5.15
C VAL A 108 4.39 11.30 6.28
N PRO A 109 4.73 12.32 7.07
CA PRO A 109 5.52 12.12 8.28
C PRO A 109 4.73 11.29 9.30
N TYR A 110 5.38 10.36 9.98
CA TYR A 110 4.73 9.53 11.00
C TYR A 110 5.60 9.25 12.23
N THR A 111 4.94 8.82 13.29
CA THR A 111 5.55 8.25 14.50
C THR A 111 4.82 6.95 14.86
N ILE A 112 5.53 5.99 15.46
CA ILE A 112 4.95 4.73 15.95
C ILE A 112 5.05 4.74 17.47
N ALA A 113 3.91 4.57 18.15
CA ALA A 113 3.89 4.48 19.61
C ALA A 113 4.64 3.23 20.10
N SER A 114 5.44 3.39 21.16
CA SER A 114 6.33 2.34 21.68
C SER A 114 5.60 1.12 22.25
N ASN A 115 4.29 1.22 22.49
CA ASN A 115 3.45 0.13 22.98
C ASN A 115 2.87 -0.75 21.85
N ILE A 116 3.18 -0.46 20.58
CA ILE A 116 2.80 -1.31 19.46
C ILE A 116 3.77 -2.51 19.38
N PRO A 117 3.29 -3.77 19.41
CA PRO A 117 4.12 -4.96 19.29
C PRO A 117 4.95 -5.00 18.01
N ALA A 118 6.15 -5.57 18.06
CA ALA A 118 7.06 -5.63 16.90
C ALA A 118 6.45 -6.29 15.65
N HIS A 119 5.58 -7.30 15.82
CA HIS A 119 4.90 -7.93 14.68
C HIS A 119 3.89 -6.98 14.01
N ASP A 120 3.14 -6.20 14.79
CA ASP A 120 2.23 -5.18 14.28
C ASP A 120 3.02 -4.05 13.60
N VAL A 121 4.18 -3.67 14.15
CA VAL A 121 5.10 -2.70 13.50
C VAL A 121 5.55 -3.21 12.13
N ALA A 122 5.88 -4.50 11.99
CA ALA A 122 6.23 -5.09 10.70
C ALA A 122 5.07 -5.00 9.70
N SER A 123 3.84 -5.31 10.14
CA SER A 123 2.63 -5.18 9.30
C SER A 123 2.32 -3.72 8.94
N ILE A 124 2.57 -2.77 9.85
CA ILE A 124 2.43 -1.34 9.59
C ILE A 124 3.37 -0.90 8.48
N LYS A 125 4.66 -1.26 8.59
CA LYS A 125 5.68 -0.94 7.57
C LYS A 125 5.34 -1.60 6.23
N GLU A 126 4.79 -2.80 6.24
CA GLU A 126 4.40 -3.50 5.01
C GLU A 126 3.16 -2.90 4.32
N GLY A 127 2.11 -2.55 5.08
CA GLY A 127 0.94 -1.88 4.51
C GLY A 127 1.26 -0.48 3.95
N MET A 128 2.15 0.26 4.62
CA MET A 128 2.72 1.50 4.06
C MET A 128 3.43 1.25 2.73
N ARG A 129 4.27 0.21 2.66
CA ARG A 129 5.01 -0.15 1.45
C ARG A 129 4.11 -0.53 0.27
N TRP A 130 2.95 -1.15 0.50
CA TRP A 130 1.98 -1.43 -0.58
C TRP A 130 1.57 -0.16 -1.31
N ILE A 131 1.39 0.94 -0.59
CA ILE A 131 1.02 2.24 -1.15
C ILE A 131 2.22 2.93 -1.81
N GLU A 132 3.40 2.89 -1.19
CA GLU A 132 4.63 3.48 -1.76
C GLU A 132 5.04 2.82 -3.07
N ASN A 133 4.80 1.51 -3.22
CA ASN A 133 5.14 0.74 -4.41
C ASN A 133 4.35 1.12 -5.66
N VAL A 134 3.16 1.69 -5.46
CA VAL A 134 2.22 1.95 -6.56
C VAL A 134 1.97 3.43 -6.80
N SER A 135 2.51 4.31 -5.95
CA SER A 135 2.30 5.76 -6.01
C SER A 135 3.55 6.54 -5.61
N ASN A 136 3.52 7.86 -5.76
CA ASN A 136 4.58 8.74 -5.25
C ASN A 136 4.43 9.08 -3.75
N VAL A 137 3.48 8.47 -3.04
CA VAL A 137 3.35 8.65 -1.58
C VAL A 137 4.62 8.14 -0.90
N ARG A 138 5.14 8.89 0.07
CA ARG A 138 6.31 8.48 0.87
C ARG A 138 6.04 8.66 2.36
N PHE A 139 6.16 7.58 3.11
CA PHE A 139 6.05 7.60 4.56
C PHE A 139 7.43 7.84 5.16
N VAL A 140 7.59 8.92 5.91
CA VAL A 140 8.88 9.30 6.51
C VAL A 140 8.78 9.35 8.02
N GLU A 141 9.81 8.90 8.74
CA GLU A 141 9.86 9.10 10.18
C GLU A 141 9.88 10.61 10.47
N ARG A 142 8.97 11.04 11.34
CA ARG A 142 8.80 12.45 11.66
C ARG A 142 10.04 12.98 12.37
N SER A 143 10.47 14.17 11.97
CA SER A 143 11.44 14.98 12.69
C SER A 143 10.74 16.14 13.42
N ASN A 144 10.41 17.22 12.72
CA ASN A 144 9.87 18.46 13.27
C ASN A 144 8.55 18.92 12.61
N GLN A 145 7.97 18.11 11.72
CA GLN A 145 6.76 18.48 11.00
C GLN A 145 5.58 18.67 11.97
N THR A 146 4.80 19.74 11.77
CA THR A 146 3.62 20.06 12.57
C THR A 146 2.47 19.09 12.29
N GLY A 147 2.21 18.82 11.01
CA GLY A 147 1.23 17.83 10.58
C GLY A 147 1.88 16.49 10.27
N TYR A 148 1.41 15.43 10.92
CA TYR A 148 1.97 14.09 10.83
C TYR A 148 0.97 13.05 11.37
N VAL A 149 1.15 11.79 11.02
CA VAL A 149 0.35 10.67 11.53
C VAL A 149 1.00 10.10 12.80
N ARG A 150 0.26 10.08 13.91
CA ARG A 150 0.66 9.38 15.13
C ARG A 150 0.00 8.01 15.16
N ILE A 151 0.79 6.98 14.84
CA ILE A 151 0.31 5.60 14.82
C ILE A 151 0.29 5.11 16.27
N ILE A 152 -0.91 4.88 16.78
CA ILE A 152 -1.18 4.52 18.18
C ILE A 152 -1.81 3.13 18.27
N ARG A 153 -1.83 2.58 19.49
CA ARG A 153 -2.56 1.36 19.82
C ARG A 153 -3.73 1.70 20.74
N ASP A 154 -4.86 2.07 20.15
CA ASP A 154 -6.13 2.28 20.88
C ASP A 154 -7.09 1.09 20.65
N ARG A 155 -8.33 1.22 21.12
CA ARG A 155 -9.42 0.30 20.82
C ARG A 155 -9.91 0.54 19.39
N GLY A 156 -9.85 -0.50 18.57
CA GLY A 156 -10.27 -0.46 17.17
C GLY A 156 -9.20 0.04 16.19
N CYS A 157 -9.56 0.02 14.91
CA CYS A 157 -8.80 0.55 13.78
C CYS A 157 -9.55 1.77 13.24
N TYR A 158 -8.86 2.90 13.13
CA TYR A 158 -9.48 4.13 12.65
C TYR A 158 -8.43 5.13 12.19
N SER A 159 -8.88 6.08 11.37
CA SER A 159 -8.04 7.15 10.86
C SER A 159 -8.86 8.41 10.59
N SER A 160 -8.18 9.55 10.59
CA SER A 160 -8.71 10.77 9.99
C SER A 160 -8.48 10.75 8.48
N VAL A 161 -9.11 11.71 7.82
CA VAL A 161 -9.19 11.79 6.37
C VAL A 161 -8.22 12.82 5.84
N GLY A 162 -7.28 12.45 4.97
CA GLY A 162 -6.37 13.44 4.37
C GLY A 162 -5.48 14.18 5.39
N TYR A 163 -4.86 15.27 4.95
CA TYR A 163 -3.91 16.06 5.74
C TYR A 163 -4.58 17.17 6.56
N THR A 164 -4.64 17.01 7.88
CA THR A 164 -5.32 17.97 8.78
C THR A 164 -4.51 19.23 9.14
N GLY A 165 -3.27 19.37 8.66
CA GLY A 165 -2.37 20.47 9.06
C GLY A 165 -1.71 20.31 10.44
N ARG A 166 -2.12 19.29 11.21
CA ARG A 166 -1.69 19.01 12.59
C ARG A 166 -1.46 17.52 12.82
N ALA A 167 -1.00 17.16 14.03
CA ALA A 167 -0.92 15.77 14.43
C ALA A 167 -2.30 15.11 14.34
N GLN A 168 -2.39 13.95 13.68
CA GLN A 168 -3.61 13.15 13.61
C GLN A 168 -3.33 11.71 14.03
N ASN A 169 -4.19 11.15 14.87
CA ASN A 169 -4.04 9.78 15.32
C ASN A 169 -4.53 8.82 14.23
N LEU A 170 -3.81 7.71 14.06
CA LEU A 170 -4.24 6.53 13.30
C LEU A 170 -4.07 5.33 14.22
N SER A 171 -5.17 4.64 14.55
CA SER A 171 -5.11 3.50 15.47
C SER A 171 -4.90 2.21 14.71
N ILE A 172 -3.85 1.49 15.10
CA ILE A 172 -3.68 0.07 14.79
C ILE A 172 -3.82 -0.67 16.11
N GLY A 173 -5.08 -0.86 16.50
CA GLY A 173 -5.47 -1.56 17.72
C GLY A 173 -5.17 -3.05 17.71
N GLN A 174 -5.59 -3.73 18.76
CA GLN A 174 -5.48 -5.19 18.84
C GLN A 174 -6.29 -5.86 17.72
N GLY A 175 -5.66 -6.70 16.91
CA GLY A 175 -6.29 -7.37 15.76
C GLY A 175 -6.21 -6.58 14.44
N CYS A 176 -5.77 -5.32 14.47
CA CYS A 176 -5.64 -4.47 13.29
C CYS A 176 -4.31 -4.65 12.54
N GLY A 177 -3.31 -5.30 13.14
CA GLY A 177 -1.94 -5.39 12.63
C GLY A 177 -1.74 -6.33 11.44
N THR A 178 -2.56 -6.20 10.40
CA THR A 178 -2.37 -6.87 9.10
C THR A 178 -2.07 -5.82 8.03
N PRO A 179 -1.26 -6.13 7.01
CA PRO A 179 -0.91 -5.15 5.97
C PRO A 179 -2.12 -4.54 5.25
N GLY A 180 -3.19 -5.31 5.04
CA GLY A 180 -4.39 -4.82 4.38
C GLY A 180 -5.23 -3.86 5.23
N ILE A 181 -5.40 -4.12 6.52
CA ILE A 181 -6.06 -3.17 7.43
C ILE A 181 -5.21 -1.91 7.55
N VAL A 182 -3.90 -2.04 7.70
CA VAL A 182 -2.98 -0.90 7.70
C VAL A 182 -3.12 -0.06 6.43
N ALA A 183 -3.12 -0.69 5.26
CA ALA A 183 -3.26 0.02 3.99
C ALA A 183 -4.61 0.75 3.88
N HIS A 184 -5.69 0.14 4.37
CA HIS A 184 -7.01 0.78 4.46
C HIS A 184 -6.98 2.06 5.32
N GLU A 185 -6.43 1.99 6.53
CA GLU A 185 -6.34 3.17 7.42
C GLU A 185 -5.45 4.28 6.87
N PHE A 186 -4.37 3.90 6.18
CA PHE A 186 -3.51 4.88 5.50
C PHE A 186 -4.14 5.45 4.24
N LEU A 187 -4.99 4.71 3.54
CA LEU A 187 -5.80 5.25 2.45
C LEU A 187 -6.77 6.32 2.98
N HIS A 188 -7.43 6.12 4.12
CA HIS A 188 -8.16 7.19 4.78
C HIS A 188 -7.27 8.40 5.08
N ALA A 189 -6.10 8.18 5.71
CA ALA A 189 -5.15 9.26 6.00
C ALA A 189 -4.68 10.01 4.74
N LEU A 190 -4.58 9.32 3.61
CA LEU A 190 -4.19 9.90 2.32
C LEU A 190 -5.32 10.61 1.62
N GLY A 191 -6.54 10.33 2.00
CA GLY A 191 -7.68 11.05 1.50
C GLY A 191 -8.88 10.19 1.21
N PHE A 192 -8.82 8.86 1.04
CA PHE A 192 -9.81 7.95 0.38
C PHE A 192 -11.02 7.50 1.23
N TRP A 193 -12.28 7.79 0.83
CA TRP A 193 -13.49 7.36 1.58
C TRP A 193 -13.70 5.88 1.30
N HIS A 194 -14.65 5.31 2.03
CA HIS A 194 -15.28 4.08 1.61
C HIS A 194 -15.96 4.12 0.24
N GLU A 195 -15.75 3.04 -0.52
CA GLU A 195 -16.30 2.86 -1.88
C GLU A 195 -17.83 2.76 -1.88
N GLN A 196 -18.45 2.10 -0.88
CA GLN A 196 -19.92 1.95 -0.81
C GLN A 196 -20.69 3.24 -0.51
N SER A 197 -19.97 4.33 -0.27
CA SER A 197 -20.50 5.66 0.02
C SER A 197 -20.61 6.54 -1.23
N ARG A 198 -20.08 6.08 -2.37
CA ARG A 198 -20.12 6.84 -3.62
C ARG A 198 -21.55 7.20 -4.05
N ALA A 199 -21.68 8.31 -4.77
CA ALA A 199 -22.95 8.83 -5.28
C ALA A 199 -23.67 7.82 -6.20
N ASP A 200 -22.88 7.13 -7.01
CA ASP A 200 -23.27 6.17 -8.05
C ASP A 200 -23.43 4.75 -7.53
N ARG A 201 -23.12 4.46 -6.25
CA ARG A 201 -23.07 3.10 -5.70
C ARG A 201 -24.34 2.27 -5.92
N ASP A 202 -25.52 2.91 -5.93
CA ASP A 202 -26.81 2.23 -6.15
C ASP A 202 -26.92 1.63 -7.57
N GLN A 203 -26.02 1.96 -8.50
CA GLN A 203 -25.92 1.31 -9.81
C GLN A 203 -25.21 -0.05 -9.72
N TYR A 204 -24.39 -0.28 -8.69
CA TYR A 204 -23.47 -1.42 -8.58
C TYR A 204 -23.79 -2.37 -7.42
N VAL A 205 -24.39 -1.87 -6.34
CA VAL A 205 -24.74 -2.67 -5.16
C VAL A 205 -26.18 -2.44 -4.71
N ASN A 206 -26.72 -3.43 -3.99
CA ASN A 206 -27.96 -3.31 -3.25
C ASN A 206 -27.65 -3.17 -1.76
N ILE A 207 -28.31 -2.23 -1.08
CA ILE A 207 -28.29 -2.12 0.39
C ILE A 207 -29.55 -2.78 0.96
N HIS A 208 -29.35 -3.75 1.83
CA HIS A 208 -30.42 -4.46 2.51
C HIS A 208 -30.70 -3.79 3.85
N TRP A 209 -31.42 -2.67 3.82
CA TRP A 209 -31.67 -1.83 5.00
C TRP A 209 -32.25 -2.57 6.20
N ASN A 210 -33.12 -3.57 5.97
CA ASN A 210 -33.72 -4.38 7.04
C ASN A 210 -32.73 -5.32 7.74
N ASN A 211 -31.54 -5.55 7.16
CA ASN A 211 -30.49 -6.36 7.76
C ASN A 211 -29.48 -5.52 8.55
N ILE A 212 -29.57 -4.19 8.52
CA ILE A 212 -28.64 -3.30 9.22
C ILE A 212 -29.05 -3.18 10.69
N GLU A 213 -28.07 -3.21 11.59
CA GLU A 213 -28.25 -2.90 13.01
C GLU A 213 -28.97 -1.56 13.21
N GLN A 214 -29.96 -1.54 14.10
CA GLN A 214 -30.73 -0.34 14.39
C GLN A 214 -29.80 0.80 14.86
N GLY A 215 -29.92 1.96 14.21
CA GLY A 215 -29.07 3.13 14.48
C GLY A 215 -27.78 3.17 13.66
N LYS A 216 -27.43 2.11 12.91
CA LYS A 216 -26.24 2.04 12.04
C LYS A 216 -26.52 2.32 10.57
N GLU A 217 -27.76 2.65 10.21
CA GLU A 217 -28.17 2.96 8.84
C GLU A 217 -27.42 4.18 8.28
N HIS A 218 -27.02 5.11 9.15
CA HIS A 218 -26.27 6.29 8.74
C HIS A 218 -24.91 5.96 8.10
N ASN A 219 -24.31 4.82 8.45
CA ASN A 219 -23.04 4.34 7.87
C ASN A 219 -23.18 3.95 6.39
N PHE A 220 -24.40 3.72 5.89
CA PHE A 220 -24.68 3.28 4.51
C PHE A 220 -25.21 4.41 3.62
N ARG A 221 -25.35 5.63 4.15
CA ARG A 221 -25.85 6.78 3.39
C ARG A 221 -24.78 7.28 2.41
N LYS A 222 -25.18 7.53 1.16
CA LYS A 222 -24.31 8.05 0.08
C LYS A 222 -23.82 9.47 0.37
N LYS A 223 -22.69 9.86 -0.23
CA LYS A 223 -22.05 11.18 -0.02
C LYS A 223 -21.76 11.98 -1.30
N GLY A 224 -22.57 11.79 -2.34
CA GLY A 224 -22.38 12.43 -3.64
C GLY A 224 -22.36 13.96 -3.69
N ALA A 225 -22.91 14.67 -2.71
CA ALA A 225 -22.86 16.14 -2.66
C ALA A 225 -21.50 16.72 -2.26
N VAL A 226 -20.62 15.88 -1.69
CA VAL A 226 -19.35 16.33 -1.10
C VAL A 226 -18.14 15.52 -1.58
N THR A 227 -18.31 14.53 -2.45
CA THR A 227 -17.22 13.66 -2.95
C THR A 227 -17.15 13.61 -4.45
N THR A 228 -15.94 13.52 -5.00
CA THR A 228 -15.70 13.14 -6.40
C THR A 228 -15.27 11.68 -6.47
N SER A 229 -15.89 10.90 -7.35
CA SER A 229 -15.46 9.53 -7.64
C SER A 229 -14.28 9.53 -8.63
N ILE A 230 -13.22 8.77 -8.35
CA ILE A 230 -12.22 8.42 -9.38
C ILE A 230 -12.60 7.08 -9.99
N GLY A 231 -12.65 7.04 -11.32
CA GLY A 231 -12.77 5.79 -12.07
C GLY A 231 -14.07 5.01 -11.84
N PRO A 232 -14.15 3.79 -12.41
CA PRO A 232 -15.27 2.88 -12.22
C PRO A 232 -15.47 2.50 -10.74
N TYR A 233 -16.69 2.10 -10.38
CA TYR A 233 -16.98 1.57 -9.05
C TYR A 233 -16.33 0.20 -8.84
N ASP A 234 -15.61 0.01 -7.74
CA ASP A 234 -14.92 -1.25 -7.44
C ASP A 234 -15.48 -1.97 -6.20
N VAL A 235 -16.38 -2.94 -6.45
CA VAL A 235 -16.96 -3.80 -5.40
C VAL A 235 -15.92 -4.62 -4.60
N ARG A 236 -14.68 -4.73 -5.09
CA ARG A 236 -13.56 -5.44 -4.43
C ARG A 236 -12.51 -4.49 -3.85
N SER A 237 -12.72 -3.18 -3.93
CA SER A 237 -11.83 -2.19 -3.34
C SER A 237 -11.53 -2.53 -1.89
N ILE A 238 -10.28 -2.28 -1.47
CA ILE A 238 -9.91 -2.39 -0.06
C ILE A 238 -10.68 -1.39 0.82
N MET A 239 -11.21 -0.32 0.21
CA MET A 239 -12.07 0.69 0.84
C MET A 239 -13.56 0.31 0.78
N HIS A 240 -13.92 -0.85 0.24
CA HIS A 240 -15.31 -1.30 0.27
C HIS A 240 -15.62 -2.00 1.61
N TYR A 241 -16.82 -1.80 2.14
CA TYR A 241 -17.34 -2.61 3.24
C TYR A 241 -17.47 -4.10 2.89
N SER A 242 -17.35 -4.96 3.90
CA SER A 242 -17.75 -6.36 3.80
C SER A 242 -19.26 -6.47 3.60
N TYR A 243 -19.70 -7.53 2.92
CA TYR A 243 -21.11 -7.80 2.63
C TYR A 243 -21.98 -7.94 3.89
N ARG A 244 -21.40 -8.18 5.07
CA ARG A 244 -22.08 -8.34 6.37
C ARG A 244 -21.83 -7.20 7.36
N SER A 245 -21.19 -6.12 6.94
CA SER A 245 -20.86 -5.01 7.85
C SER A 245 -22.14 -4.51 8.55
N PHE A 246 -22.10 -4.34 9.88
CA PHE A 246 -23.23 -3.89 10.72
C PHE A 246 -24.52 -4.72 10.54
N SER A 247 -24.41 -6.05 10.39
CA SER A 247 -25.55 -6.94 10.20
C SER A 247 -26.20 -7.34 11.52
N ILE A 248 -27.51 -7.11 11.65
CA ILE A 248 -28.27 -7.50 12.86
C ILE A 248 -28.59 -8.99 12.93
N ASN A 249 -28.58 -9.68 11.79
CA ASN A 249 -29.11 -11.05 11.65
C ASN A 249 -28.13 -11.99 10.94
N GLY A 250 -26.88 -11.57 10.74
CA GLY A 250 -25.86 -12.31 10.00
C GLY A 250 -26.16 -12.46 8.50
N GLN A 251 -27.21 -11.82 7.98
CA GLN A 251 -27.49 -11.77 6.53
C GLN A 251 -26.74 -10.60 5.88
N PRO A 252 -26.51 -10.66 4.55
CA PRO A 252 -25.84 -9.57 3.85
C PRO A 252 -26.56 -8.22 4.04
N THR A 253 -25.82 -7.19 4.42
CA THR A 253 -26.25 -5.78 4.37
C THR A 253 -25.94 -5.15 3.02
N ILE A 254 -24.95 -5.67 2.30
CA ILE A 254 -24.58 -5.25 0.94
C ILE A 254 -24.46 -6.47 0.03
N THR A 255 -25.01 -6.41 -1.18
CA THR A 255 -24.74 -7.39 -2.23
C THR A 255 -24.43 -6.71 -3.56
N SER A 256 -23.54 -7.31 -4.36
CA SER A 256 -23.27 -6.86 -5.73
C SER A 256 -24.52 -7.05 -6.61
N LYS A 257 -24.74 -6.13 -7.55
CA LYS A 257 -25.71 -6.29 -8.64
C LYS A 257 -25.16 -7.14 -9.78
N ASP A 258 -23.84 -7.20 -9.94
CA ASP A 258 -23.19 -8.20 -10.77
C ASP A 258 -23.21 -9.53 -10.03
N THR A 259 -24.04 -10.45 -10.51
CA THR A 259 -24.25 -11.79 -9.93
C THR A 259 -23.04 -12.71 -10.08
N SER A 260 -22.07 -12.34 -10.92
CA SER A 260 -20.80 -13.07 -11.04
C SER A 260 -19.83 -12.79 -9.90
N VAL A 261 -20.11 -11.78 -9.06
CA VAL A 261 -19.29 -11.39 -7.90
C VAL A 261 -19.85 -12.05 -6.64
N PRO A 262 -19.16 -13.06 -6.06
CA PRO A 262 -19.56 -13.64 -4.79
C PRO A 262 -19.47 -12.61 -3.66
N ASN A 263 -20.43 -12.66 -2.73
CA ASN A 263 -20.51 -11.72 -1.60
C ASN A 263 -19.22 -11.66 -0.75
N ASN A 264 -18.51 -12.78 -0.61
CA ASN A 264 -17.27 -12.84 0.18
C ASN A 264 -16.06 -12.14 -0.48
N GLN A 265 -16.23 -11.57 -1.68
CA GLN A 265 -15.22 -10.74 -2.33
C GLN A 265 -15.39 -9.24 -2.00
N LEU A 266 -16.54 -8.83 -1.45
CA LEU A 266 -16.74 -7.48 -0.91
C LEU A 266 -16.03 -7.38 0.45
N GLY A 267 -15.33 -6.27 0.67
CA GLY A 267 -14.60 -6.03 1.91
C GLY A 267 -13.35 -6.88 2.11
N GLN A 268 -12.74 -7.32 1.00
CA GLN A 268 -11.42 -7.95 1.08
C GLN A 268 -10.39 -6.98 1.69
N ARG A 269 -9.45 -7.53 2.45
CA ARG A 269 -8.31 -6.82 3.07
C ARG A 269 -6.99 -7.51 2.72
N GLN A 270 -6.90 -8.04 1.50
CA GLN A 270 -5.77 -8.88 1.06
C GLN A 270 -4.85 -8.16 0.08
N ARG A 271 -5.33 -7.12 -0.62
CA ARG A 271 -4.55 -6.33 -1.59
C ARG A 271 -5.20 -4.99 -1.91
N LEU A 272 -4.43 -4.08 -2.49
CA LEU A 272 -4.96 -2.97 -3.30
C LEU A 272 -5.46 -3.52 -4.64
N THR A 273 -6.65 -3.13 -5.08
CA THR A 273 -7.11 -3.45 -6.44
C THR A 273 -6.47 -2.53 -7.48
N GLU A 274 -6.64 -2.87 -8.75
CA GLU A 274 -6.19 -2.01 -9.86
C GLU A 274 -6.87 -0.62 -9.79
N HIS A 275 -8.12 -0.53 -9.34
CA HIS A 275 -8.80 0.75 -9.17
C HIS A 275 -8.33 1.51 -7.94
N ASP A 276 -8.01 0.84 -6.83
CA ASP A 276 -7.37 1.48 -5.66
C ASP A 276 -6.02 2.11 -6.07
N ILE A 277 -5.22 1.37 -6.85
CA ILE A 277 -3.94 1.81 -7.39
C ILE A 277 -4.12 2.99 -8.35
N ALA A 278 -5.02 2.88 -9.33
CA ALA A 278 -5.28 3.95 -10.27
C ALA A 278 -5.76 5.22 -9.56
N ALA A 279 -6.58 5.07 -8.52
CA ALA A 279 -7.05 6.20 -7.74
C ALA A 279 -5.91 6.85 -6.93
N LEU A 280 -5.02 6.06 -6.32
CA LEU A 280 -3.80 6.55 -5.69
C LEU A 280 -2.90 7.29 -6.68
N GLN A 281 -2.69 6.75 -7.88
CA GLN A 281 -1.84 7.34 -8.91
C GLN A 281 -2.41 8.62 -9.51
N GLU A 282 -3.73 8.69 -9.70
CA GLU A 282 -4.40 9.93 -10.08
C GLU A 282 -4.25 11.00 -8.99
N THR A 283 -4.26 10.59 -7.72
CA THR A 283 -4.22 11.50 -6.58
C THR A 283 -2.81 12.03 -6.31
N TYR A 284 -1.84 11.13 -6.23
CA TYR A 284 -0.48 11.40 -5.77
C TYR A 284 0.57 11.19 -6.86
N GLY A 285 0.17 10.79 -8.07
CA GLY A 285 1.07 10.42 -9.16
C GLY A 285 1.53 8.95 -9.08
N GLY A 286 1.89 8.41 -10.23
CA GLY A 286 2.66 7.16 -10.38
C GLY A 286 3.11 6.98 -11.84
N GLY A 287 4.31 6.40 -12.06
CA GLY A 287 4.78 6.06 -13.42
C GLY A 287 6.19 6.52 -13.83
N GLY A 288 7.21 6.49 -12.96
CA GLY A 288 8.62 6.64 -13.36
C GLY A 288 9.62 6.24 -12.26
N THR A 289 10.38 5.16 -12.50
CA THR A 289 11.60 4.65 -11.81
C THR A 289 11.94 5.24 -10.42
N THR A 290 11.88 4.59 -9.26
CA THR A 290 11.67 3.21 -8.78
C THR A 290 11.14 3.32 -7.32
N PRO A 291 10.22 2.45 -6.86
CA PRO A 291 10.00 2.22 -5.42
C PRO A 291 10.86 1.07 -4.88
N PRO A 292 11.36 1.13 -3.63
CA PRO A 292 12.13 0.05 -3.00
C PRO A 292 11.25 -1.15 -2.60
N ASN A 293 11.62 -2.35 -3.07
CA ASN A 293 10.98 -3.64 -2.75
C ASN A 293 11.27 -4.09 -1.28
N PRO A 294 10.36 -4.83 -0.61
CA PRO A 294 10.52 -5.39 0.73
C PRO A 294 11.40 -6.65 0.73
N GLY A 295 12.53 -6.62 1.43
CA GLY A 295 13.21 -7.85 1.89
C GLY A 295 14.42 -8.32 1.07
N GLY A 296 14.74 -7.64 -0.03
CA GLY A 296 16.00 -7.75 -0.75
C GLY A 296 16.45 -6.35 -1.19
N PRO A 297 17.75 -6.15 -1.47
CA PRO A 297 18.20 -4.88 -2.03
C PRO A 297 17.55 -4.65 -3.41
N GLU A 298 17.31 -3.39 -3.77
CA GLU A 298 16.65 -2.98 -5.02
C GLU A 298 17.32 -3.66 -6.24
N PRO A 299 16.60 -4.37 -7.12
CA PRO A 299 17.23 -5.04 -8.24
C PRO A 299 18.00 -4.07 -9.13
N ILE A 300 19.28 -4.33 -9.35
CA ILE A 300 20.11 -3.53 -10.27
C ILE A 300 19.80 -4.02 -11.68
N ASN A 301 19.53 -3.11 -12.61
CA ASN A 301 19.34 -3.40 -14.03
C ASN A 301 19.99 -2.29 -14.87
N GLU A 302 21.32 -2.26 -14.89
CA GLU A 302 22.08 -1.29 -15.67
C GLU A 302 22.40 -1.83 -17.06
N THR A 303 22.34 -0.95 -18.07
CA THR A 303 22.74 -1.28 -19.44
C THR A 303 23.67 -0.20 -19.99
N LEU A 304 24.88 -0.60 -20.35
CA LEU A 304 25.83 0.22 -21.07
C LEU A 304 25.69 -0.09 -22.56
N THR A 305 25.29 0.89 -23.35
CA THR A 305 25.17 0.76 -24.80
C THR A 305 26.39 1.35 -25.50
N ASN A 306 26.62 0.88 -26.72
CA ASN A 306 27.68 1.40 -27.59
C ASN A 306 29.09 1.33 -26.98
N VAL A 307 29.39 0.27 -26.22
CA VAL A 307 30.73 0.02 -25.68
C VAL A 307 31.64 -0.38 -26.85
N GLY A 308 32.75 0.33 -26.99
CA GLY A 308 33.80 0.04 -27.96
C GLY A 308 35.15 -0.03 -27.28
N VAL A 309 35.97 -0.99 -27.70
CA VAL A 309 37.29 -1.26 -27.10
C VAL A 309 38.28 -1.60 -28.21
N GLU A 310 39.44 -0.94 -28.23
CA GLU A 310 40.53 -1.29 -29.15
C GLU A 310 41.16 -2.64 -28.81
N ARG A 311 41.88 -3.24 -29.77
CA ARG A 311 42.57 -4.51 -29.53
C ARG A 311 43.62 -4.37 -28.42
N GLY A 312 43.51 -5.22 -27.39
CA GLY A 312 44.36 -5.23 -26.21
C GLY A 312 44.02 -4.16 -25.16
N ALA A 313 43.12 -3.22 -25.48
CA ALA A 313 42.65 -2.21 -24.55
C ALA A 313 41.54 -2.75 -23.64
N TRP A 314 41.20 -1.95 -22.62
CA TRP A 314 40.17 -2.27 -21.66
C TRP A 314 39.15 -1.15 -21.55
N HIS A 315 37.88 -1.53 -21.46
CA HIS A 315 36.84 -0.67 -20.92
C HIS A 315 36.46 -1.18 -19.53
N HIS A 316 36.45 -0.29 -18.55
CA HIS A 316 36.20 -0.63 -17.16
C HIS A 316 34.94 0.04 -16.65
N HIS A 317 34.11 -0.74 -15.97
CA HIS A 317 32.94 -0.26 -15.24
C HIS A 317 32.99 -0.78 -13.80
N VAL A 318 32.46 0.01 -12.86
CA VAL A 318 32.39 -0.39 -11.46
C VAL A 318 30.93 -0.33 -11.02
N GLN A 319 30.43 -1.48 -10.55
CA GLN A 319 29.12 -1.58 -9.95
C GLN A 319 29.28 -1.76 -8.44
N GLU A 320 28.68 -0.87 -7.65
CA GLU A 320 28.53 -1.07 -6.20
C GLU A 320 27.37 -2.05 -5.96
N ILE A 321 27.63 -3.10 -5.16
CA ILE A 321 26.62 -4.09 -4.79
C ILE A 321 26.39 -4.03 -3.28
N GLY A 322 25.15 -3.78 -2.87
CA GLY A 322 24.72 -3.82 -1.46
C GLY A 322 24.67 -5.25 -0.89
N SER A 323 24.40 -5.38 0.40
CA SER A 323 24.15 -6.70 1.02
C SER A 323 22.76 -7.22 0.66
N GLY A 324 22.63 -8.53 0.44
CA GLY A 324 21.34 -9.21 0.35
C GLY A 324 20.93 -9.67 -1.04
N TYR A 325 21.66 -9.30 -2.10
CA TYR A 325 21.46 -9.85 -3.44
C TYR A 325 21.77 -11.35 -3.44
N LYS A 326 20.96 -12.12 -4.15
CA LYS A 326 21.12 -13.56 -4.34
C LYS A 326 21.87 -13.87 -5.61
N LYS A 327 21.89 -12.95 -6.58
CA LYS A 327 22.53 -13.18 -7.86
C LYS A 327 23.03 -11.89 -8.49
N LEU A 328 24.20 -11.95 -9.12
CA LEU A 328 24.75 -10.90 -9.97
C LEU A 328 25.06 -11.52 -11.35
N THR A 329 24.46 -10.98 -12.40
CA THR A 329 24.61 -11.44 -13.78
C THR A 329 25.12 -10.30 -14.64
N ILE A 330 26.25 -10.51 -15.32
CA ILE A 330 26.83 -9.57 -16.28
C ILE A 330 26.88 -10.26 -17.63
N THR A 331 26.28 -9.64 -18.64
CA THR A 331 26.29 -10.18 -20.00
C THR A 331 26.76 -9.13 -20.98
N THR A 332 27.53 -9.56 -21.98
CA THR A 332 27.80 -8.73 -23.17
C THR A 332 27.05 -9.31 -24.36
N SER A 333 26.60 -8.45 -25.27
CA SER A 333 25.93 -8.89 -26.51
C SER A 333 25.98 -7.81 -27.59
N GLY A 334 25.70 -8.21 -28.84
CA GLY A 334 25.63 -7.30 -29.98
C GLY A 334 27.00 -6.74 -30.39
N GLY A 335 26.97 -5.68 -31.19
CA GLY A 335 28.16 -5.03 -31.72
C GLY A 335 28.95 -5.86 -32.73
N SER A 336 30.13 -5.36 -33.10
CA SER A 336 31.12 -6.02 -33.95
C SER A 336 32.42 -6.29 -33.17
N GLY A 337 33.33 -7.09 -33.73
CA GLY A 337 34.60 -7.42 -33.07
C GLY A 337 34.50 -8.63 -32.14
N ASP A 338 35.39 -8.67 -31.14
CA ASP A 338 35.50 -9.77 -30.17
C ASP A 338 35.95 -9.23 -28.82
N VAL A 339 35.05 -9.21 -27.84
CA VAL A 339 35.33 -8.78 -26.47
C VAL A 339 35.29 -9.95 -25.49
N ASP A 340 36.23 -9.96 -24.57
CA ASP A 340 36.26 -10.87 -23.43
C ASP A 340 35.75 -10.14 -22.18
N LEU A 341 34.84 -10.78 -21.43
CA LEU A 341 34.33 -10.31 -20.16
C LEU A 341 35.16 -10.83 -18.99
N TYR A 342 35.58 -9.93 -18.10
CA TYR A 342 36.22 -10.25 -16.83
C TYR A 342 35.51 -9.52 -15.69
N VAL A 343 35.22 -10.23 -14.59
CA VAL A 343 34.58 -9.64 -13.41
C VAL A 343 35.38 -9.98 -12.16
N ARG A 344 35.59 -9.01 -11.27
CA ARG A 344 36.33 -9.21 -10.02
C ARG A 344 35.82 -8.29 -8.89
N LYS A 345 35.74 -8.80 -7.67
CA LYS A 345 35.37 -8.05 -6.47
C LYS A 345 36.58 -7.30 -5.89
N GLY A 346 36.37 -6.04 -5.51
CA GLY A 346 37.29 -5.20 -4.74
C GLY A 346 38.50 -4.64 -5.50
N SER A 347 38.82 -5.14 -6.69
CA SER A 347 39.92 -4.64 -7.52
C SER A 347 39.65 -4.87 -9.00
N GLN A 348 40.31 -4.11 -9.88
CA GLN A 348 40.20 -4.29 -11.33
C GLN A 348 40.63 -5.72 -11.73
N PRO A 349 39.91 -6.35 -12.67
CA PRO A 349 40.33 -7.64 -13.21
C PRO A 349 41.57 -7.48 -14.10
N THR A 350 42.37 -8.53 -14.16
CA THR A 350 43.46 -8.69 -15.13
C THR A 350 43.28 -10.00 -15.89
N LEU A 351 44.10 -10.22 -16.93
CA LEU A 351 44.09 -11.48 -17.68
C LEU A 351 44.34 -12.71 -16.79
N SER A 352 45.04 -12.55 -15.66
CA SER A 352 45.38 -13.64 -14.72
C SER A 352 44.63 -13.58 -13.39
N GLN A 353 43.95 -12.48 -13.08
CA GLN A 353 43.21 -12.31 -11.83
C GLN A 353 41.78 -11.85 -12.10
N HIS A 354 40.82 -12.75 -11.91
CA HIS A 354 39.41 -12.53 -12.11
C HIS A 354 38.61 -13.53 -11.27
N ASP A 355 37.39 -13.16 -10.90
CA ASP A 355 36.44 -14.05 -10.22
C ASP A 355 35.54 -14.77 -11.24
N CYS A 356 35.29 -14.14 -12.39
CA CYS A 356 34.59 -14.76 -13.50
C CYS A 356 35.15 -14.33 -14.86
N ARG A 357 35.27 -15.30 -15.78
CA ARG A 357 35.60 -15.16 -17.20
C ARG A 357 34.96 -16.33 -17.99
N PRO A 358 34.10 -16.10 -19.00
CA PRO A 358 33.26 -17.18 -19.56
C PRO A 358 33.89 -18.02 -20.68
N TRP A 359 35.09 -17.66 -21.18
CA TRP A 359 35.86 -18.40 -22.21
C TRP A 359 35.08 -18.67 -23.50
N ARG A 360 34.25 -17.73 -23.94
CA ARG A 360 33.56 -17.84 -25.22
C ARG A 360 34.30 -17.04 -26.29
N ASN A 361 33.95 -17.32 -27.55
CA ASN A 361 34.44 -16.56 -28.69
C ASN A 361 33.34 -15.60 -29.12
N GLY A 362 33.70 -14.35 -29.43
CA GLY A 362 32.78 -13.31 -29.86
C GLY A 362 32.14 -12.56 -28.70
N ASN A 363 31.33 -11.55 -29.02
CA ASN A 363 30.85 -10.57 -28.03
C ASN A 363 29.77 -11.09 -27.05
N ALA A 364 29.39 -12.36 -27.09
CA ALA A 364 28.27 -12.92 -26.31
C ALA A 364 28.77 -13.67 -25.06
N GLU A 365 29.22 -12.89 -24.07
CA GLU A 365 29.79 -13.38 -22.81
C GLU A 365 28.75 -13.31 -21.67
N SER A 366 28.86 -14.20 -20.69
CA SER A 366 27.98 -14.19 -19.51
C SER A 366 28.70 -14.66 -18.25
N CYS A 367 28.71 -13.80 -17.24
CA CYS A 367 29.18 -14.10 -15.89
C CYS A 367 28.02 -14.09 -14.91
N VAL A 368 27.83 -15.18 -14.18
CA VAL A 368 26.82 -15.31 -13.14
C VAL A 368 27.52 -15.62 -11.83
N ILE A 369 27.23 -14.82 -10.80
CA ILE A 369 27.79 -14.92 -9.46
C ILE A 369 26.63 -15.09 -8.49
N ASP A 370 26.59 -16.22 -7.79
CA ASP A 370 25.58 -16.48 -6.76
C ASP A 370 26.00 -15.87 -5.41
N ASN A 371 25.04 -15.29 -4.69
CA ASN A 371 25.22 -14.59 -3.42
C ASN A 371 26.41 -13.61 -3.42
N PRO A 372 26.42 -12.61 -4.33
CA PRO A 372 27.52 -11.66 -4.42
C PRO A 372 27.68 -10.93 -3.09
N GLY A 373 28.86 -11.04 -2.48
CA GLY A 373 29.14 -10.30 -1.26
C GLY A 373 29.15 -8.79 -1.53
N ALA A 374 28.68 -7.99 -0.56
CA ALA A 374 28.63 -6.54 -0.68
C ALA A 374 30.00 -5.90 -0.97
N GLY A 375 30.01 -4.80 -1.72
CA GLY A 375 31.18 -4.02 -2.11
C GLY A 375 31.28 -3.77 -3.62
N LYS A 376 32.42 -3.19 -4.04
CA LYS A 376 32.70 -2.88 -5.44
C LYS A 376 32.94 -4.15 -6.27
N TRP A 377 32.23 -4.27 -7.37
CA TRP A 377 32.48 -5.24 -8.43
C TRP A 377 33.00 -4.53 -9.67
N HIS A 378 34.20 -4.90 -10.08
CA HIS A 378 34.87 -4.34 -11.25
C HIS A 378 34.62 -5.23 -12.46
N ILE A 379 34.08 -4.63 -13.51
CA ILE A 379 33.75 -5.26 -14.78
C ILE A 379 34.75 -4.74 -15.81
N GLY A 380 35.53 -5.64 -16.40
CA GLY A 380 36.49 -5.34 -17.45
C GLY A 380 36.06 -5.98 -18.75
N ILE A 381 35.92 -5.16 -19.79
CA ILE A 381 35.69 -5.59 -21.16
C ILE A 381 37.01 -5.44 -21.90
N ASN A 382 37.64 -6.55 -22.26
CA ASN A 382 38.93 -6.55 -22.96
C ASN A 382 38.71 -6.81 -24.45
N GLY A 383 39.29 -5.98 -25.32
CA GLY A 383 39.19 -6.19 -26.77
C GLY A 383 40.17 -7.26 -27.24
N TYR A 384 39.74 -8.50 -27.42
CA TYR A 384 40.56 -9.51 -28.13
C TYR A 384 40.76 -9.11 -29.60
N ARG A 385 39.70 -8.54 -30.19
CA ARG A 385 39.73 -7.74 -31.43
C ARG A 385 39.08 -6.39 -31.15
N ALA A 386 39.45 -5.37 -31.93
CA ALA A 386 38.79 -4.08 -31.83
C ALA A 386 37.27 -4.25 -32.04
N SER A 387 36.47 -3.69 -31.13
CA SER A 387 35.03 -3.84 -31.07
C SER A 387 34.34 -2.48 -30.97
N ALA A 388 33.09 -2.42 -31.43
CA ALA A 388 32.23 -1.26 -31.32
C ALA A 388 30.77 -1.69 -31.23
N GLY A 389 29.94 -0.88 -30.58
CA GLY A 389 28.50 -1.14 -30.50
C GLY A 389 28.11 -2.27 -29.54
N VAL A 390 29.02 -2.75 -28.68
CA VAL A 390 28.71 -3.82 -27.73
C VAL A 390 27.79 -3.29 -26.63
N THR A 391 26.81 -4.09 -26.24
CA THR A 391 25.92 -3.80 -25.12
C THR A 391 26.32 -4.65 -23.93
N VAL A 392 26.53 -4.02 -22.78
CA VAL A 392 26.80 -4.69 -21.51
C VAL A 392 25.59 -4.52 -20.61
N THR A 393 25.08 -5.61 -20.06
CA THR A 393 23.94 -5.61 -19.14
C THR A 393 24.38 -6.16 -17.80
N ILE A 394 24.03 -5.45 -16.73
CA ILE A 394 24.39 -5.78 -15.35
C ILE A 394 23.07 -5.91 -14.58
N LYS A 395 22.81 -7.11 -14.08
CA LYS A 395 21.61 -7.42 -13.30
C LYS A 395 21.98 -7.96 -11.94
N ALA A 396 21.40 -7.40 -10.87
CA ALA A 396 21.50 -8.00 -9.54
C ALA A 396 20.10 -8.12 -8.94
N GLU A 397 19.79 -9.28 -8.36
CA GLU A 397 18.48 -9.60 -7.75
C GLU A 397 18.65 -10.38 -6.45
#